data_AF-A0A935C6K9-F1
#
_entry.id   AF-A0A935C6K9-F1
#
_cell.length_a   1.000
_cell.length_b   1.000
_cell.length_c   1.000
_cell.angle_alpha   90.00
_cell.angle_beta   90.00
_cell.angle_gamma   90.00
#
_symmetry.space_group_name_H-M   'P 1'
#
loop_
_entity.id
_entity.type
_entity.pdbx_description
1 polymer ?
#
loop_
_entity_poly.entity_id
_entity_poly.type
_entity_poly.pdbx_seq_one_letter_code
_entity_poly.pdbx_strand_id
1 'polypeptide(L)'
;MISELYAIDEQLVSRYDNIITIGIQSKSGGVWNDPVPLDPSNIVSESLEIEQSICDDKEIKIGGCIPSQLTLSLVDIAEDLSGKQIVVTAQAKYYGDLYPSASLYPREDMYPNVCFTDQYVLFVGPIYSCKKTSNYRIRKLIAFDRMYYPSTILCKNRVYNYLHTYDPQTAPEYTFSTIINWFFSKARLSFDRSGFINRNTVLFLNDTYWQDLADDNTTFLEFYRWLCELNGVFLIEDAPTEISSARAHPRVIFPYQNMNTVYVISSYAINGFDYDDFITKEIRWGQFKFNKSRRRVFFHVDPYEGYSRYYSDNPVLNSIADWSYVQPIIENLEEAYSTDHTAKITGSVYRYRPFKASIFNRWWVQVGDRIRLPTNDPEVPFVESIVLSRKIKGMYGLTVEIEAKGVEIMGKENDEEINE
;
A
#
# COMPACT_ATOMS: atom_id res chain seq x y z
N MET A 1 15.53 9.37 5.95
CA MET A 1 15.67 7.92 6.19
C MET A 1 15.48 7.10 4.91
N ILE A 2 14.26 6.85 4.38
CA ILE A 2 14.12 6.12 3.10
C ILE A 2 14.59 6.96 1.89
N SER A 3 14.35 8.27 1.92
CA SER A 3 14.84 9.21 0.89
C SER A 3 16.36 9.23 0.73
N GLU A 4 17.11 8.89 1.78
CA GLU A 4 18.58 8.81 1.73
C GLU A 4 19.04 7.52 1.05
N LEU A 5 18.30 6.41 1.19
CA LEU A 5 18.60 5.16 0.48
C LEU A 5 18.45 5.31 -1.04
N TYR A 6 17.45 6.07 -1.48
CA TYR A 6 17.27 6.38 -2.91
C TYR A 6 18.45 7.16 -3.51
N ALA A 7 19.16 7.95 -2.70
CA ALA A 7 20.27 8.78 -3.17
C ALA A 7 21.62 8.05 -3.28
N ILE A 8 21.76 6.84 -2.73
CA ILE A 8 23.06 6.14 -2.58
C ILE A 8 23.05 4.77 -3.33
N ASP A 9 22.04 4.49 -4.17
CA ASP A 9 21.71 3.18 -4.78
C ASP A 9 22.91 2.36 -5.30
N GLU A 10 23.82 2.95 -6.07
CA GLU A 10 24.92 2.17 -6.71
C GLU A 10 26.07 1.81 -5.75
N GLN A 11 26.35 2.64 -4.74
CA GLN A 11 27.39 2.33 -3.74
C GLN A 11 26.89 1.33 -2.69
N LEU A 12 25.57 1.27 -2.51
CA LEU A 12 24.88 0.49 -1.48
C LEU A 12 24.67 -0.98 -1.85
N VAL A 13 24.26 -1.29 -3.08
CA VAL A 13 23.92 -2.66 -3.52
C VAL A 13 25.10 -3.63 -3.43
N SER A 14 26.34 -3.13 -3.49
CA SER A 14 27.57 -3.95 -3.45
C SER A 14 28.17 -4.18 -2.05
N ARG A 15 27.62 -3.60 -0.98
CA ARG A 15 28.29 -3.53 0.34
C ARG A 15 27.45 -3.91 1.56
N TYR A 16 26.23 -4.40 1.37
CA TYR A 16 25.34 -4.75 2.48
C TYR A 16 25.45 -6.22 2.90
N ASP A 17 25.95 -6.46 4.11
CA ASP A 17 25.58 -7.64 4.91
C ASP A 17 24.20 -7.38 5.53
N ASN A 18 23.12 -7.61 4.78
CA ASN A 18 21.77 -7.45 5.32
C ASN A 18 21.47 -8.62 6.27
N ILE A 19 21.40 -8.32 7.56
CA ILE A 19 21.01 -9.30 8.58
C ILE A 19 19.52 -9.11 8.86
N ILE A 20 18.72 -10.10 8.44
CA ILE A 20 17.32 -10.17 8.83
C ILE A 20 17.22 -10.75 10.24
N THR A 21 16.55 -10.02 11.12
CA THR A 21 16.18 -10.49 12.46
C THR A 21 14.66 -10.59 12.56
N ILE A 22 14.18 -11.71 13.09
CA ILE A 22 12.76 -11.96 13.31
C ILE A 22 12.52 -12.08 14.81
N GLY A 23 11.66 -11.22 15.35
CA GLY A 23 11.29 -11.19 16.76
C GLY A 23 9.81 -11.44 16.99
N ILE A 24 9.48 -12.01 18.15
CA ILE A 24 8.11 -12.25 18.60
C ILE A 24 7.81 -11.38 19.83
N GLN A 25 6.70 -10.64 19.78
CA GLN A 25 6.19 -9.83 20.87
C GLN A 25 4.95 -10.47 21.48
N SER A 26 4.88 -10.44 22.81
CA SER A 26 3.69 -10.83 23.58
C SER A 26 3.08 -9.60 24.25
N LYS A 27 1.80 -9.68 24.63
CA LYS A 27 1.14 -8.63 25.41
C LYS A 27 1.22 -8.90 26.89
N SER A 28 1.54 -7.87 27.66
CA SER A 28 1.32 -7.81 29.11
C SER A 28 0.55 -6.54 29.45
N GLY A 29 -0.55 -6.64 30.19
CA GLY A 29 -1.36 -5.47 30.57
C GLY A 29 -1.91 -4.65 29.38
N GLY A 30 -2.04 -5.24 28.19
CA GLY A 30 -2.49 -4.55 26.97
C GLY A 30 -1.40 -3.84 26.17
N VAL A 31 -0.16 -3.84 26.65
CA VAL A 31 1.02 -3.26 25.99
C VAL A 31 1.87 -4.37 25.36
N TRP A 32 2.45 -4.11 24.19
CA TRP A 32 3.40 -5.01 23.56
C TRP A 32 4.77 -4.89 24.22
N ASN A 33 5.33 -6.02 24.65
CA ASN A 33 6.69 -6.07 25.18
C ASN A 33 7.73 -5.94 24.06
N ASP A 34 9.01 -5.79 24.42
CA ASP A 34 10.10 -5.83 23.44
C ASP A 34 10.12 -7.16 22.66
N PRO A 35 10.48 -7.14 21.36
CA PRO A 35 10.55 -8.35 20.56
C PRO A 35 11.63 -9.29 21.10
N VAL A 36 11.26 -10.54 21.36
CA VAL A 36 12.22 -11.61 21.66
C VAL A 36 12.67 -12.23 20.33
N PRO A 37 13.96 -12.16 19.96
CA PRO A 37 14.44 -12.75 18.71
C PRO A 37 14.21 -14.25 18.66
N LEU A 38 13.78 -14.76 17.51
CA LEU A 38 13.80 -16.19 17.21
C LEU A 38 15.25 -16.62 16.93
N ASP A 39 15.61 -17.81 17.39
CA ASP A 39 16.88 -18.42 17.02
C ASP A 39 16.87 -18.70 15.50
N PRO A 40 17.91 -18.27 14.74
CA PRO A 40 18.02 -18.55 13.32
C PRO A 40 17.90 -20.05 12.96
N SER A 41 18.32 -20.95 13.86
CA SER A 41 18.19 -22.40 13.67
C SER A 41 16.73 -22.90 13.73
N ASN A 42 15.82 -22.12 14.31
CA ASN A 42 14.39 -22.41 14.30
C ASN A 42 13.67 -21.85 13.07
N ILE A 43 14.38 -21.24 12.12
CA ILE A 43 13.79 -20.68 10.92
C ILE A 43 14.25 -21.51 9.72
N VAL A 44 13.30 -21.97 8.90
CA VAL A 44 13.63 -22.65 7.65
C VAL A 44 14.27 -21.62 6.72
N SER A 45 15.49 -21.92 6.27
CA SER A 45 16.27 -21.05 5.39
C SER A 45 15.45 -20.61 4.16
N GLU A 46 15.55 -19.33 3.81
CA GLU A 46 14.89 -18.71 2.65
C GLU A 46 13.35 -18.83 2.62
N SER A 47 12.72 -19.13 3.77
CA SER A 47 11.25 -19.29 3.85
C SER A 47 10.46 -18.02 4.11
N LEU A 48 11.14 -16.89 4.36
CA LEU A 48 10.51 -15.60 4.58
C LEU A 48 9.94 -15.07 3.26
N GLU A 49 8.65 -14.76 3.26
CA GLU A 49 7.99 -14.02 2.18
C GLU A 49 7.12 -12.90 2.77
N ILE A 50 7.22 -11.69 2.24
CA ILE A 50 6.34 -10.55 2.57
C ILE A 50 5.72 -10.04 1.28
N GLU A 51 4.39 -10.09 1.18
CA GLU A 51 3.59 -9.63 0.05
C GLU A 51 2.83 -8.37 0.41
N GLN A 52 2.88 -7.36 -0.47
CA GLN A 52 2.24 -6.07 -0.31
C GLN A 52 1.65 -5.64 -1.63
N SER A 53 0.47 -5.04 -1.59
CA SER A 53 -0.21 -4.58 -2.80
C SER A 53 -1.15 -3.42 -2.50
N ILE A 54 -1.28 -2.52 -3.47
CA ILE A 54 -2.36 -1.54 -3.52
C ILE A 54 -3.40 -1.89 -4.59
N CYS A 55 -3.08 -2.80 -5.53
CA CYS A 55 -3.99 -3.24 -6.57
C CYS A 55 -3.51 -4.59 -7.14
N ASP A 56 -4.33 -5.64 -7.00
CA ASP A 56 -4.02 -6.99 -7.50
C ASP A 56 -4.66 -7.30 -8.86
N ASP A 57 -5.63 -6.47 -9.25
CA ASP A 57 -6.40 -6.57 -10.49
C ASP A 57 -5.61 -6.02 -11.69
N LYS A 58 -6.01 -6.41 -12.90
CA LYS A 58 -5.43 -5.85 -14.14
C LYS A 58 -5.90 -4.43 -14.41
N GLU A 59 -7.14 -4.13 -14.05
CA GLU A 59 -7.67 -2.77 -14.14
C GLU A 59 -7.46 -2.08 -12.79
N ILE A 60 -6.90 -0.86 -12.81
CA ILE A 60 -6.63 -0.15 -11.57
C ILE A 60 -7.95 0.26 -10.91
N LYS A 61 -8.13 -0.15 -9.65
CA LYS A 61 -9.26 0.28 -8.82
C LYS A 61 -8.77 1.23 -7.74
N ILE A 62 -9.22 2.48 -7.79
CA ILE A 62 -8.83 3.51 -6.82
C ILE A 62 -9.41 3.14 -5.44
N GLY A 63 -8.70 3.47 -4.36
CA GLY A 63 -9.11 3.09 -3.01
C GLY A 63 -8.63 1.71 -2.58
N GLY A 64 -7.64 1.15 -3.27
CA GLY A 64 -6.98 -0.08 -2.86
C GLY A 64 -6.31 0.04 -1.49
N CYS A 65 -6.66 -0.88 -0.60
CA CYS A 65 -6.07 -1.06 0.72
C CYS A 65 -6.07 -2.55 1.04
N ILE A 66 -4.96 -3.21 0.73
CA ILE A 66 -4.81 -4.65 0.87
C ILE A 66 -3.82 -4.90 2.01
N PRO A 67 -4.22 -5.57 3.10
CA PRO A 67 -3.32 -5.90 4.19
C PRO A 67 -2.12 -6.69 3.68
N SER A 68 -0.92 -6.26 4.04
CA SER A 68 0.31 -6.95 3.74
C SER A 68 0.31 -8.32 4.43
N GLN A 69 0.83 -9.34 3.76
CA GLN A 69 0.91 -10.69 4.30
C GLN A 69 2.37 -11.12 4.46
N LEU A 70 2.71 -11.65 5.63
CA LEU A 70 3.97 -12.34 5.88
C LEU A 70 3.74 -13.84 5.99
N THR A 71 4.58 -14.62 5.30
CA THR A 71 4.68 -16.07 5.45
C THR A 71 6.10 -16.43 5.92
N LEU A 72 6.18 -17.38 6.86
CA LEU A 72 7.45 -17.89 7.39
C LEU A 72 7.31 -19.36 7.78
N SER A 73 8.33 -20.17 7.54
CA SER A 73 8.36 -21.55 8.01
C SER A 73 9.33 -21.70 9.18
N LEU A 74 8.85 -22.29 10.28
CA LEU A 74 9.58 -22.48 11.52
C LEU A 74 9.85 -23.97 11.76
N VAL A 75 11.02 -24.28 12.32
CA VAL A 75 11.47 -25.64 12.66
C VAL A 75 11.58 -25.82 14.17
N ASP A 76 11.09 -26.95 14.66
CA ASP A 76 11.21 -27.40 16.05
C ASP A 76 10.67 -26.43 17.11
N ILE A 77 9.75 -25.54 16.72
CA ILE A 77 8.98 -24.69 17.63
C ILE A 77 7.79 -25.47 18.21
N ALA A 78 7.86 -25.75 19.51
CA ALA A 78 6.83 -26.50 20.22
C ALA A 78 5.53 -25.70 20.39
N GLU A 79 5.64 -24.42 20.76
CA GLU A 79 4.49 -23.55 21.06
C GLU A 79 3.76 -23.07 19.79
N ASP A 80 2.47 -22.75 19.94
CA ASP A 80 1.72 -22.01 18.93
C ASP A 80 1.94 -20.51 19.17
N LEU A 81 2.37 -19.79 18.14
CA LEU A 81 2.65 -18.35 18.19
C LEU A 81 1.44 -17.49 17.77
N SER A 82 0.31 -18.12 17.41
CA SER A 82 -0.90 -17.40 16.99
C SER A 82 -1.38 -16.42 18.07
N GLY A 83 -1.75 -15.20 17.65
CA GLY A 83 -2.15 -14.12 18.55
C GLY A 83 -1.00 -13.30 19.17
N LYS A 84 0.25 -13.77 19.05
CA LYS A 84 1.45 -12.93 19.30
C LYS A 84 1.68 -11.99 18.10
N GLN A 85 2.62 -11.06 18.20
CA GLN A 85 3.01 -10.16 17.12
C GLN A 85 4.39 -10.53 16.59
N ILE A 86 4.56 -10.53 15.28
CA ILE A 86 5.86 -10.72 14.62
C ILE A 86 6.43 -9.36 14.24
N VAL A 87 7.75 -9.22 14.37
CA VAL A 87 8.53 -8.06 13.95
C VAL A 87 9.67 -8.57 13.09
N VAL A 88 9.79 -8.07 11.87
CA VAL A 88 10.92 -8.35 10.97
C VAL A 88 11.69 -7.08 10.78
N THR A 89 13.00 -7.13 11.05
CA THR A 89 13.90 -6.00 10.83
C THR A 89 15.06 -6.39 9.93
N ALA A 90 15.41 -5.50 9.02
CA ALA A 90 16.65 -5.55 8.26
C ALA A 90 17.68 -4.62 8.91
N GLN A 91 18.85 -5.16 9.20
CA GLN A 91 20.01 -4.34 9.55
C GLN A 91 20.84 -4.12 8.28
N ALA A 92 21.06 -2.85 7.95
CA ALA A 92 21.81 -2.44 6.78
C ALA A 92 23.16 -1.84 7.24
N LYS A 93 24.27 -2.47 6.85
CA LYS A 93 25.63 -1.96 7.11
C LYS A 93 26.21 -1.35 5.84
N TYR A 94 26.67 -0.10 5.93
CA TYR A 94 27.33 0.56 4.81
C TYR A 94 28.59 1.27 5.27
N TYR A 95 29.53 1.38 4.35
CA TYR A 95 30.85 1.94 4.63
C TYR A 95 30.97 3.33 4.03
N GLY A 96 31.55 4.26 4.80
CA GLY A 96 31.95 5.57 4.30
C GLY A 96 33.16 5.48 3.36
N ASP A 97 33.78 6.63 3.13
CA ASP A 97 34.94 6.75 2.24
C ASP A 97 36.07 5.75 2.61
N LEU A 98 36.67 5.17 1.57
CA LEU A 98 37.78 4.22 1.69
C LEU A 98 39.12 4.97 1.70
N TYR A 99 40.00 4.60 2.63
CA TYR A 99 41.33 5.15 2.79
C TYR A 99 42.38 4.02 2.82
N PRO A 100 43.60 4.26 2.31
CA PRO A 100 44.71 3.34 2.54
C PRO A 100 45.04 3.27 4.03
N SER A 101 45.42 2.09 4.51
CA SER A 101 45.76 1.89 5.93
C SER A 101 46.88 2.83 6.39
N ALA A 102 46.69 3.48 7.55
CA ALA A 102 47.67 4.42 8.12
C ALA A 102 49.00 3.75 8.54
N SER A 103 49.05 2.42 8.62
CA SER A 103 50.19 1.66 9.15
C SER A 103 50.91 0.78 8.12
N LEU A 104 50.49 0.77 6.84
CA LEU A 104 51.06 -0.09 5.80
C LEU A 104 51.33 0.69 4.51
N TYR A 105 52.59 1.09 4.29
CA TYR A 105 53.10 1.52 2.99
C TYR A 105 54.07 0.47 2.43
N PRO A 106 54.00 0.11 1.13
CA PRO A 106 52.99 0.44 0.12
C PRO A 106 52.00 -0.74 -0.06
N ARG A 107 50.67 -0.55 -0.08
CA ARG A 107 49.76 -1.67 -0.41
C ARG A 107 48.50 -1.30 -1.19
N GLU A 108 48.07 -2.30 -1.94
CA GLU A 108 46.95 -2.39 -2.89
C GLU A 108 45.57 -2.44 -2.19
N ASP A 109 45.52 -2.51 -0.85
CA ASP A 109 44.30 -2.72 -0.06
C ASP A 109 43.76 -1.41 0.55
N MET A 110 42.46 -1.17 0.36
CA MET A 110 41.73 0.02 0.84
C MET A 110 40.77 -0.34 1.99
N TYR A 111 40.65 0.51 3.01
CA TYR A 111 39.82 0.28 4.20
C TYR A 111 38.81 1.42 4.47
N PRO A 112 37.59 1.14 4.92
CA PRO A 112 36.62 2.18 5.24
C PRO A 112 36.96 2.93 6.53
N ASN A 113 36.84 4.26 6.52
CA ASN A 113 37.07 5.09 7.72
C ASN A 113 35.94 4.98 8.75
N VAL A 114 34.70 4.76 8.28
CA VAL A 114 33.51 4.61 9.12
C VAL A 114 32.64 3.49 8.58
N CYS A 115 32.07 2.70 9.49
CA CYS A 115 30.98 1.78 9.20
C CYS A 115 29.72 2.32 9.87
N PHE A 116 28.69 2.55 9.08
CA PHE A 116 27.36 2.90 9.55
C PHE A 116 26.51 1.64 9.64
N THR A 117 25.54 1.66 10.53
CA THR A 117 24.63 0.54 10.75
C THR A 117 23.27 1.10 11.09
N ASP A 118 22.34 0.94 10.14
CA ASP A 118 20.96 1.36 10.32
C ASP A 118 20.06 0.13 10.43
N GLN A 119 19.00 0.26 11.22
CA GLN A 119 18.00 -0.78 11.39
C GLN A 119 16.68 -0.28 10.84
N TYR A 120 16.09 -1.09 9.96
CA TYR A 120 14.83 -0.81 9.32
C TYR A 120 13.83 -1.90 9.66
N VAL A 121 12.61 -1.49 9.95
CA VAL A 121 11.50 -2.41 10.12
C VAL A 121 10.98 -2.75 8.73
N LEU A 122 10.85 -4.04 8.41
CA LEU A 122 10.27 -4.50 7.15
C LEU A 122 8.80 -4.85 7.29
N PHE A 123 8.43 -5.41 8.45
CA PHE A 123 7.07 -5.88 8.71
C PHE A 123 6.80 -5.93 10.21
N VAL A 124 5.60 -5.51 10.61
CA VAL A 124 5.08 -5.72 11.96
C VAL A 124 3.60 -6.07 11.88
N GLY A 125 3.19 -7.12 12.58
CA GLY A 125 1.79 -7.50 12.55
C GLY A 125 1.41 -8.68 13.41
N PRO A 126 0.11 -8.86 13.73
CA PRO A 126 -0.37 -10.02 14.45
C PRO A 126 -0.16 -11.31 13.66
N ILE A 127 0.28 -12.35 14.36
CA ILE A 127 0.34 -13.71 13.82
C ILE A 127 -1.09 -14.26 13.78
N TYR A 128 -1.61 -14.39 12.57
CA TYR A 128 -2.94 -14.93 12.33
C TYR A 128 -2.97 -16.44 12.55
N SER A 129 -1.94 -17.17 12.10
CA SER A 129 -1.86 -18.61 12.30
C SER A 129 -0.42 -19.11 12.35
N CYS A 130 -0.18 -20.16 13.16
CA CYS A 130 1.10 -20.88 13.22
C CYS A 130 0.86 -22.39 13.35
N LYS A 131 0.54 -23.03 12.23
CA LYS A 131 0.05 -24.42 12.19
C LYS A 131 1.13 -25.40 11.75
N LYS A 132 1.10 -26.61 12.32
CA LYS A 132 1.96 -27.72 11.86
C LYS A 132 1.65 -28.06 10.41
N THR A 133 2.68 -28.37 9.63
CA THR A 133 2.56 -28.90 8.27
C THR A 133 2.49 -30.43 8.29
N SER A 134 2.49 -31.06 7.11
CA SER A 134 2.65 -32.52 7.00
C SER A 134 3.94 -33.03 7.66
N ASN A 135 5.01 -32.23 7.65
CA ASN A 135 6.16 -32.44 8.50
C ASN A 135 5.88 -31.82 9.88
N TYR A 136 5.73 -32.67 10.89
CA TYR A 136 5.36 -32.26 12.25
C TYR A 136 6.39 -31.36 12.95
N ARG A 137 7.64 -31.35 12.46
CA ARG A 137 8.70 -30.44 12.92
C ARG A 137 8.55 -29.04 12.35
N ILE A 138 7.85 -28.89 11.23
CA ILE A 138 7.68 -27.61 10.54
C ILE A 138 6.31 -27.02 10.87
N ARG A 139 6.30 -25.75 11.28
CA ARG A 139 5.09 -24.93 11.38
C ARG A 139 5.12 -23.85 10.31
N LYS A 140 3.99 -23.66 9.60
CA LYS A 140 3.78 -22.52 8.71
C LYS A 140 3.12 -21.40 9.50
N LEU A 141 3.82 -20.27 9.57
CA LEU A 141 3.37 -19.03 10.17
C LEU A 141 2.84 -18.11 9.07
N ILE A 142 1.65 -17.56 9.31
CA ILE A 142 1.03 -16.52 8.48
C ILE A 142 0.70 -15.35 9.42
N ALA A 143 1.18 -14.17 9.07
CA ALA A 143 0.89 -12.93 9.75
C ALA A 143 0.36 -11.92 8.73
N PHE A 144 -0.47 -11.00 9.20
CA PHE A 144 -0.86 -9.84 8.41
C PHE A 144 -0.39 -8.58 9.12
N ASP A 145 -0.22 -7.50 8.37
CA ASP A 145 0.04 -6.20 8.97
C ASP A 145 -1.15 -5.75 9.84
N ARG A 146 -1.02 -4.60 10.48
CA ARG A 146 -2.03 -4.09 11.41
C ARG A 146 -3.27 -3.57 10.68
N MET A 147 -3.24 -3.37 9.36
CA MET A 147 -4.44 -3.11 8.54
C MET A 147 -5.38 -4.31 8.45
N TYR A 148 -4.91 -5.51 8.82
CA TYR A 148 -5.79 -6.66 9.02
C TYR A 148 -6.80 -6.47 10.15
N TYR A 149 -6.45 -5.74 11.22
CA TYR A 149 -7.39 -5.54 12.34
C TYR A 149 -8.69 -4.84 11.91
N PRO A 150 -8.67 -3.71 11.18
CA PRO A 150 -9.88 -3.14 10.56
C PRO A 150 -10.70 -4.11 9.71
N SER A 151 -10.08 -5.10 9.05
CA SER A 151 -10.81 -6.13 8.27
C SER A 151 -11.62 -7.10 9.14
N THR A 152 -11.35 -7.15 10.44
CA THR A 152 -12.07 -8.03 11.38
C THR A 152 -13.22 -7.33 12.11
N ILE A 153 -13.39 -6.02 11.92
CA ILE A 153 -14.38 -5.22 12.64
C ILE A 153 -15.54 -4.91 11.69
N LEU A 154 -16.73 -5.44 12.00
CA LEU A 154 -17.94 -5.14 11.25
C LEU A 154 -18.43 -3.70 11.52
N CYS A 155 -18.84 -3.03 10.46
CA CYS A 155 -19.43 -1.69 10.47
C CYS A 155 -20.80 -1.64 11.15
N LYS A 156 -21.60 -2.69 10.95
CA LYS A 156 -22.97 -2.77 11.43
C LYS A 156 -23.07 -2.48 12.94
N ASN A 157 -24.11 -1.74 13.32
CA ASN A 157 -24.36 -1.21 14.66
C ASN A 157 -23.33 -0.21 15.21
N ARG A 158 -22.02 -0.38 14.96
CA ARG A 158 -20.98 0.50 15.55
C ARG A 158 -21.08 1.93 15.03
N VAL A 159 -21.15 2.08 13.72
CA VAL A 159 -21.26 3.40 13.09
C VAL A 159 -22.68 3.93 13.25
N TYR A 160 -23.71 3.06 13.16
CA TYR A 160 -25.09 3.44 13.47
C TYR A 160 -25.17 4.12 14.83
N ASN A 161 -24.65 3.48 15.87
CA ASN A 161 -24.61 4.04 17.23
C ASN A 161 -23.81 5.34 17.32
N TYR A 162 -22.77 5.51 16.50
CA TYR A 162 -22.01 6.76 16.43
C TYR A 162 -22.82 7.90 15.79
N LEU A 163 -23.51 7.63 14.69
CA LEU A 163 -24.41 8.57 14.03
C LEU A 163 -25.60 8.97 14.94
N HIS A 164 -25.94 8.12 15.91
CA HIS A 164 -27.02 8.32 16.88
C HIS A 164 -26.52 8.72 18.28
N THR A 165 -25.26 9.10 18.42
CA THR A 165 -24.69 9.49 19.73
C THR A 165 -25.25 10.83 20.22
N TYR A 166 -25.64 11.72 19.31
CA TYR A 166 -26.11 13.08 19.63
C TYR A 166 -27.60 13.23 19.32
N ASP A 167 -28.26 14.15 20.03
CA ASP A 167 -29.64 14.52 19.73
C ASP A 167 -29.72 15.13 18.32
N PRO A 168 -30.68 14.73 17.46
CA PRO A 168 -30.78 15.20 16.07
C PRO A 168 -30.82 16.73 15.91
N GLN A 169 -31.31 17.48 16.90
CA GLN A 169 -31.36 18.96 16.84
C GLN A 169 -30.01 19.61 17.17
N THR A 170 -29.09 18.86 17.78
CA THR A 170 -27.76 19.33 18.21
C THR A 170 -26.62 18.54 17.58
N ALA A 171 -26.95 17.56 16.73
CA ALA A 171 -25.99 16.68 16.09
C ALA A 171 -25.06 17.51 15.20
N PRO A 172 -23.73 17.31 15.31
CA PRO A 172 -22.80 17.96 14.41
C PRO A 172 -22.98 17.40 13.00
N GLU A 173 -22.64 18.21 11.98
CA GLU A 173 -22.51 17.69 10.63
C GLU A 173 -21.42 16.62 10.57
N TYR A 174 -21.77 15.45 10.05
CA TYR A 174 -20.81 14.38 9.84
C TYR A 174 -20.06 14.62 8.54
N THR A 175 -18.81 15.07 8.62
CA THR A 175 -17.93 15.19 7.46
C THR A 175 -17.11 13.92 7.27
N PHE A 176 -16.46 13.75 6.11
CA PHE A 176 -15.48 12.69 5.92
C PHE A 176 -14.44 12.68 7.04
N SER A 177 -13.92 13.84 7.44
CA SER A 177 -12.92 13.91 8.53
C SER A 177 -13.48 13.42 9.85
N THR A 178 -14.69 13.82 10.27
CA THR A 178 -15.23 13.38 11.57
C THR A 178 -15.46 11.87 11.60
N ILE A 179 -16.00 11.32 10.52
CA ILE A 179 -16.22 9.89 10.36
C ILE A 179 -14.88 9.14 10.36
N ILE A 180 -13.93 9.54 9.50
CA ILE A 180 -12.59 8.95 9.42
C ILE A 180 -11.89 8.96 10.78
N ASN A 181 -11.98 10.05 11.54
CA ASN A 181 -11.37 10.16 12.87
C ASN A 181 -11.98 9.20 13.86
N TRP A 182 -13.31 9.12 13.87
CA TRP A 182 -14.01 8.18 14.72
C TRP A 182 -13.58 6.76 14.38
N PHE A 183 -13.60 6.38 13.10
CA PHE A 183 -13.16 5.05 12.68
C PHE A 183 -11.70 4.79 13.08
N PHE A 184 -10.78 5.74 12.88
CA PHE A 184 -9.36 5.56 13.23
C PHE A 184 -9.18 5.31 14.72
N SER A 185 -9.93 6.04 15.55
CA SER A 185 -9.93 5.84 16.99
C SER A 185 -10.37 4.42 17.39
N LYS A 186 -11.31 3.84 16.65
CA LYS A 186 -11.84 2.49 16.91
C LYS A 186 -11.00 1.39 16.29
N ALA A 187 -10.41 1.65 15.13
CA ALA A 187 -9.58 0.75 14.35
C ALA A 187 -8.11 0.72 14.82
N ARG A 188 -7.74 1.54 15.82
CA ARG A 188 -6.35 1.70 16.31
C ARG A 188 -5.38 2.13 15.20
N LEU A 189 -5.83 3.04 14.35
CA LEU A 189 -5.04 3.62 13.28
C LEU A 189 -4.56 5.02 13.68
N SER A 190 -3.41 5.43 13.16
CA SER A 190 -2.83 6.78 13.34
C SER A 190 -2.36 7.29 11.99
N PHE A 191 -2.89 8.42 11.51
CA PHE A 191 -2.68 8.83 10.13
C PHE A 191 -2.64 10.34 9.90
N ASP A 192 -1.83 10.80 8.93
CA ASP A 192 -1.82 12.18 8.43
C ASP A 192 -2.86 12.42 7.31
N ARG A 193 -4.00 12.99 7.68
CA ARG A 193 -5.15 13.25 6.79
C ARG A 193 -4.93 14.41 5.81
N SER A 194 -3.74 15.03 5.78
CA SER A 194 -3.46 16.26 5.03
C SER A 194 -3.90 16.21 3.55
N GLY A 195 -3.80 15.06 2.88
CA GLY A 195 -4.18 14.94 1.47
C GLY A 195 -5.54 14.31 1.14
N PHE A 196 -6.42 14.07 2.13
CA PHE A 196 -7.82 13.75 1.82
C PHE A 196 -8.52 15.00 1.27
N ILE A 197 -8.87 14.98 -0.01
CA ILE A 197 -9.49 16.11 -0.73
C ILE A 197 -10.91 16.41 -0.22
N ASN A 198 -11.65 15.37 0.15
CA ASN A 198 -13.03 15.45 0.60
C ASN A 198 -13.15 15.61 2.12
N ARG A 199 -12.04 15.89 2.83
CA ARG A 199 -11.99 15.90 4.30
C ARG A 199 -13.08 16.75 4.96
N ASN A 200 -13.45 17.87 4.35
CA ASN A 200 -14.42 18.82 4.90
C ASN A 200 -15.82 18.66 4.30
N THR A 201 -16.00 17.76 3.34
CA THR A 201 -17.28 17.51 2.70
C THR A 201 -18.21 16.78 3.66
N VAL A 202 -19.45 17.25 3.77
CA VAL A 202 -20.50 16.62 4.58
C VAL A 202 -20.89 15.29 3.92
N LEU A 203 -20.92 14.22 4.72
CA LEU A 203 -21.40 12.91 4.31
C LEU A 203 -22.80 12.71 4.89
N PHE A 204 -23.82 12.90 4.05
CA PHE A 204 -25.21 12.76 4.46
C PHE A 204 -25.63 11.28 4.52
N LEU A 205 -25.40 10.64 5.68
CA LEU A 205 -25.88 9.30 5.99
C LEU A 205 -27.09 9.40 6.90
N ASN A 206 -28.30 9.21 6.37
CA ASN A 206 -29.48 9.00 7.21
C ASN A 206 -29.61 7.52 7.61
N ASP A 207 -30.52 7.21 8.54
CA ASP A 207 -30.70 5.86 9.10
C ASP A 207 -30.93 4.78 8.03
N THR A 208 -31.75 5.10 7.04
CA THR A 208 -32.06 4.20 5.93
C THR A 208 -30.82 3.93 5.09
N TYR A 209 -30.06 4.97 4.76
CA TYR A 209 -28.85 4.85 3.93
C TYR A 209 -27.73 4.10 4.67
N TRP A 210 -27.60 4.30 5.98
CA TRP A 210 -26.62 3.58 6.78
C TRP A 210 -26.95 2.09 6.88
N GLN A 211 -28.22 1.73 7.07
CA GLN A 211 -28.65 0.34 7.11
C GLN A 211 -28.38 -0.38 5.79
N ASP A 212 -28.55 0.31 4.66
CA ASP A 212 -28.22 -0.22 3.33
C ASP A 212 -26.71 -0.34 3.10
N LEU A 213 -25.90 0.57 3.66
CA LEU A 213 -24.45 0.63 3.46
C LEU A 213 -23.66 -0.38 4.29
N ALA A 214 -24.12 -0.67 5.51
CA ALA A 214 -23.46 -1.59 6.44
C ALA A 214 -24.29 -2.84 6.68
N ASP A 215 -24.28 -3.71 5.68
CA ASP A 215 -24.76 -5.07 5.82
C ASP A 215 -23.98 -5.85 6.90
N ASP A 216 -24.38 -7.11 7.14
CA ASP A 216 -23.77 -7.95 8.16
C ASP A 216 -22.29 -8.31 7.92
N ASN A 217 -21.76 -8.03 6.73
CA ASN A 217 -20.40 -8.39 6.33
C ASN A 217 -19.49 -7.19 6.11
N THR A 218 -20.02 -5.98 5.86
CA THR A 218 -19.21 -4.78 5.65
C THR A 218 -18.27 -4.55 6.83
N THR A 219 -16.96 -4.59 6.55
CA THR A 219 -15.89 -4.35 7.51
C THR A 219 -15.47 -2.88 7.52
N PHE A 220 -14.79 -2.47 8.59
CA PHE A 220 -14.17 -1.15 8.65
C PHE A 220 -13.18 -0.94 7.50
N LEU A 221 -12.42 -1.98 7.14
CA LEU A 221 -11.46 -1.90 6.02
C LEU A 221 -12.17 -1.62 4.68
N GLU A 222 -13.28 -2.31 4.39
CA GLU A 222 -14.06 -2.07 3.17
C GLU A 222 -14.62 -0.67 3.13
N PHE A 223 -15.18 -0.20 4.25
CA PHE A 223 -15.66 1.17 4.36
C PHE A 223 -14.53 2.18 4.11
N TYR A 224 -13.33 1.92 4.62
CA TYR A 224 -12.14 2.74 4.33
C TYR A 224 -11.77 2.75 2.84
N ARG A 225 -11.80 1.59 2.18
CA ARG A 225 -11.53 1.50 0.73
C ARG A 225 -12.49 2.39 -0.07
N TRP A 226 -13.77 2.41 0.31
CA TRP A 226 -14.75 3.29 -0.32
C TRP A 226 -14.43 4.77 -0.11
N LEU A 227 -14.06 5.17 1.10
CA LEU A 227 -13.69 6.56 1.36
C LEU A 227 -12.40 6.95 0.61
N CYS A 228 -11.42 6.05 0.51
CA CYS A 228 -10.18 6.28 -0.23
C CYS A 228 -10.42 6.45 -1.73
N GLU A 229 -11.31 5.64 -2.30
CA GLU A 229 -11.75 5.80 -3.70
C GLU A 229 -12.31 7.21 -3.94
N LEU A 230 -13.21 7.67 -3.06
CA LEU A 230 -13.80 9.01 -3.11
C LEU A 230 -12.81 10.14 -2.81
N ASN A 231 -11.56 9.83 -2.50
CA ASN A 231 -10.49 10.79 -2.31
C ASN A 231 -9.37 10.65 -3.35
N GLY A 232 -9.45 9.67 -4.26
CA GLY A 232 -8.40 9.48 -5.27
C GLY A 232 -7.12 8.83 -4.75
N VAL A 233 -7.17 8.14 -3.62
CA VAL A 233 -5.98 7.73 -2.87
C VAL A 233 -5.93 6.22 -2.60
N PHE A 234 -4.73 5.72 -2.32
CA PHE A 234 -4.50 4.36 -1.85
C PHE A 234 -3.94 4.38 -0.43
N LEU A 235 -4.12 3.28 0.30
CA LEU A 235 -3.58 3.11 1.65
C LEU A 235 -2.71 1.86 1.70
N ILE A 236 -1.50 2.02 2.21
CA ILE A 236 -0.66 0.91 2.66
C ILE A 236 -0.21 1.18 4.10
N GLU A 237 0.05 0.15 4.89
CA GLU A 237 0.81 0.33 6.14
C GLU A 237 2.30 0.55 5.88
N ASP A 238 2.83 1.70 6.28
CA ASP A 238 4.27 1.90 6.35
C ASP A 238 4.85 1.08 7.51
N ALA A 239 6.10 0.65 7.35
CA ALA A 239 6.82 0.09 8.46
C ALA A 239 6.90 1.11 9.61
N PRO A 240 6.51 0.73 10.84
CA PRO A 240 6.46 1.68 11.94
C PRO A 240 7.86 2.18 12.30
N THR A 241 7.97 3.49 12.57
CA THR A 241 9.19 4.11 13.12
C THR A 241 9.46 3.66 14.55
N GLU A 242 8.42 3.27 15.29
CA GLU A 242 8.49 2.74 16.65
C GLU A 242 7.85 1.34 16.73
N ILE A 243 8.67 0.34 17.03
CA ILE A 243 8.27 -1.08 17.12
C ILE A 243 7.20 -1.28 18.22
N SER A 244 7.22 -0.47 19.28
CA SER A 244 6.31 -0.56 20.43
C SER A 244 4.93 0.06 20.21
N SER A 245 4.73 0.86 19.16
CA SER A 245 3.43 1.47 18.88
C SER A 245 2.37 0.37 18.69
N ALA A 246 1.24 0.48 19.39
CA ALA A 246 0.09 -0.42 19.18
C ALA A 246 -0.79 -0.01 18.00
N ARG A 247 -0.49 1.13 17.34
CA ARG A 247 -1.27 1.68 16.23
C ARG A 247 -0.61 1.36 14.90
N ALA A 248 -1.42 1.06 13.90
CA ALA A 248 -0.95 1.07 12.51
C ALA A 248 -0.73 2.52 12.08
N HIS A 249 0.31 2.74 11.27
CA HIS A 249 0.58 4.03 10.64
C HIS A 249 0.43 3.86 9.13
N PRO A 250 -0.80 3.83 8.60
CA PRO A 250 -0.96 3.80 7.16
C PRO A 250 -0.27 5.02 6.52
N ARG A 251 0.24 4.86 5.32
CA ARG A 251 0.62 5.96 4.43
C ARG A 251 -0.45 6.06 3.37
N VAL A 252 -0.93 7.28 3.16
CA VAL A 252 -1.68 7.56 1.95
C VAL A 252 -0.69 7.73 0.83
N ILE A 253 -0.87 6.91 -0.19
CA ILE A 253 -0.18 7.08 -1.46
C ILE A 253 -1.01 8.07 -2.26
N PHE A 254 -0.38 9.20 -2.59
CA PHE A 254 -0.88 10.21 -3.51
C PHE A 254 -0.19 10.01 -4.86
N PRO A 255 -0.87 9.41 -5.84
CA PRO A 255 -0.26 9.19 -7.15
C PRO A 255 0.25 10.49 -7.80
N TYR A 256 -0.34 11.65 -7.50
CA TYR A 256 0.13 12.97 -7.96
C TYR A 256 1.45 13.43 -7.34
N GLN A 257 1.59 13.39 -6.00
CA GLN A 257 2.79 13.91 -5.33
C GLN A 257 4.05 13.09 -5.68
N ASN A 258 3.86 11.82 -6.04
CA ASN A 258 4.92 10.94 -6.51
C ASN A 258 5.25 11.13 -8.01
N MET A 259 4.49 11.92 -8.79
CA MET A 259 4.74 12.08 -10.24
C MET A 259 6.08 12.74 -10.56
N ASN A 260 6.59 13.60 -9.68
CA ASN A 260 7.82 14.36 -9.94
C ASN A 260 9.09 13.62 -9.50
N THR A 261 8.97 12.50 -8.77
CA THR A 261 10.11 11.75 -8.25
C THR A 261 10.07 10.34 -8.81
N VAL A 262 10.82 10.11 -9.90
CA VAL A 262 10.99 8.79 -10.49
C VAL A 262 12.29 8.20 -10.00
N TYR A 263 12.22 7.04 -9.32
CA TYR A 263 13.40 6.32 -8.87
C TYR A 263 13.98 5.48 -10.01
N VAL A 264 15.21 5.79 -10.41
CA VAL A 264 15.90 5.07 -11.48
C VAL A 264 16.63 3.87 -10.88
N ILE A 265 16.28 2.67 -11.33
CA ILE A 265 16.95 1.42 -10.91
C ILE A 265 17.88 1.01 -12.05
N SER A 266 19.18 1.27 -11.90
CA SER A 266 20.16 1.00 -12.97
C SER A 266 20.52 -0.48 -13.13
N SER A 267 20.30 -1.30 -12.10
CA SER A 267 20.65 -2.73 -12.09
C SER A 267 19.48 -3.60 -11.63
N TYR A 268 19.17 -4.64 -12.38
CA TYR A 268 18.15 -5.64 -12.04
C TYR A 268 18.49 -6.98 -12.70
N ALA A 269 17.84 -8.06 -12.29
CA ALA A 269 18.03 -9.36 -12.93
C ALA A 269 17.36 -9.37 -14.31
N ILE A 270 18.16 -9.38 -15.39
CA ILE A 270 17.65 -9.35 -16.79
C ILE A 270 16.64 -10.48 -17.03
N ASN A 271 16.91 -11.69 -16.53
CA ASN A 271 15.99 -12.85 -16.67
C ASN A 271 14.73 -12.77 -15.79
N GLY A 272 14.64 -11.77 -14.90
CA GLY A 272 13.50 -11.53 -14.04
C GLY A 272 12.77 -10.25 -14.40
N PHE A 273 12.99 -9.70 -15.60
CA PHE A 273 12.38 -8.48 -16.08
C PHE A 273 11.56 -8.73 -17.35
N ASP A 274 10.29 -8.34 -17.30
CA ASP A 274 9.32 -8.44 -18.37
C ASP A 274 8.42 -7.19 -18.38
N TYR A 275 7.91 -6.82 -19.53
CA TYR A 275 7.01 -5.68 -19.68
C TYR A 275 6.10 -5.82 -20.89
N ASP A 276 4.90 -5.24 -20.78
CA ASP A 276 3.94 -5.24 -21.88
C ASP A 276 4.35 -4.23 -22.96
N ASP A 277 4.03 -4.50 -24.21
CA ASP A 277 4.34 -3.68 -25.38
C ASP A 277 3.57 -2.34 -25.41
N PHE A 278 2.52 -2.20 -24.61
CA PHE A 278 1.70 -1.01 -24.51
C PHE A 278 1.96 -0.16 -23.25
N ILE A 279 1.48 1.08 -23.28
CA ILE A 279 1.37 1.96 -22.10
C ILE A 279 -0.11 2.14 -21.81
N THR A 280 -0.51 2.02 -20.54
CA THR A 280 -1.91 2.25 -20.13
C THR A 280 -2.36 3.65 -20.58
N LYS A 281 -3.56 3.73 -21.15
CA LYS A 281 -4.12 5.01 -21.59
C LYS A 281 -4.68 5.76 -20.39
N GLU A 282 -4.57 7.08 -20.47
CA GLU A 282 -5.11 8.00 -19.46
C GLU A 282 -6.60 7.73 -19.24
N ILE A 283 -7.01 7.74 -17.97
CA ILE A 283 -8.42 7.75 -17.61
C ILE A 283 -8.92 9.16 -17.96
N ARG A 284 -9.75 9.31 -18.98
CA ARG A 284 -10.34 10.63 -19.31
C ARG A 284 -11.84 10.67 -19.17
N TRP A 285 -12.42 9.51 -18.91
CA TRP A 285 -13.83 9.33 -18.71
C TRP A 285 -14.08 8.59 -17.41
N GLY A 286 -15.02 9.06 -16.60
CA GLY A 286 -15.41 8.35 -15.39
C GLY A 286 -16.85 8.59 -15.01
N GLN A 287 -17.43 7.54 -14.44
CA GLN A 287 -18.83 7.46 -14.08
C GLN A 287 -18.96 6.82 -12.71
N PHE A 288 -19.69 7.51 -11.82
CA PHE A 288 -20.11 6.97 -10.53
C PHE A 288 -21.60 6.71 -10.53
N LYS A 289 -21.98 5.57 -9.95
CA LYS A 289 -23.35 5.25 -9.61
C LYS A 289 -23.72 5.87 -8.27
N PHE A 290 -24.91 6.45 -8.21
CA PHE A 290 -25.50 7.03 -7.01
C PHE A 290 -27.01 6.72 -6.99
N ASN A 291 -27.63 6.83 -5.82
CA ASN A 291 -29.08 6.57 -5.66
C ASN A 291 -29.53 5.23 -6.29
N LYS A 292 -28.80 4.14 -6.00
CA LYS A 292 -29.04 2.74 -6.40
C LYS A 292 -29.04 2.43 -7.91
N SER A 293 -29.26 3.42 -8.77
CA SER A 293 -29.59 3.24 -10.19
C SER A 293 -29.09 4.36 -11.08
N ARG A 294 -28.95 5.59 -10.54
CA ARG A 294 -28.56 6.74 -11.35
C ARG A 294 -27.06 6.73 -11.58
N ARG A 295 -26.65 7.13 -12.78
CA ARG A 295 -25.25 7.32 -13.13
C ARG A 295 -25.01 8.75 -13.55
N ARG A 296 -23.84 9.28 -13.19
CA ARG A 296 -23.38 10.59 -13.66
C ARG A 296 -21.98 10.45 -14.20
N VAL A 297 -21.71 11.19 -15.27
CA VAL A 297 -20.39 11.31 -15.86
C VAL A 297 -19.74 12.55 -15.27
N PHE A 298 -18.45 12.46 -15.01
CA PHE A 298 -17.72 13.42 -14.18
C PHE A 298 -16.45 13.90 -14.87
N PHE A 299 -15.69 12.96 -15.41
CA PHE A 299 -14.51 13.26 -16.19
C PHE A 299 -14.95 13.25 -17.65
N HIS A 300 -15.10 14.41 -18.30
CA HIS A 300 -15.48 14.44 -19.71
C HIS A 300 -14.55 15.36 -20.50
N VAL A 301 -13.49 14.78 -21.04
CA VAL A 301 -12.88 15.28 -22.27
C VAL A 301 -13.46 14.43 -23.39
N ASP A 302 -13.87 15.05 -24.51
CA ASP A 302 -14.57 14.37 -25.62
C ASP A 302 -14.04 12.94 -25.83
N PRO A 303 -14.92 11.93 -25.87
CA PRO A 303 -14.52 10.54 -26.01
C PRO A 303 -13.97 10.31 -27.42
N TYR A 304 -12.71 10.67 -27.64
CA TYR A 304 -11.96 10.11 -28.74
C TYR A 304 -11.72 8.62 -28.46
N GLU A 305 -11.81 7.82 -29.52
CA GLU A 305 -11.39 6.43 -29.47
C GLU A 305 -9.97 6.35 -28.88
N GLY A 306 -9.80 5.63 -27.77
CA GLY A 306 -8.48 5.33 -27.22
C GLY A 306 -8.17 5.79 -25.79
N TYR A 307 -9.11 6.38 -25.04
CA TYR A 307 -8.94 6.68 -23.61
C TYR A 307 -9.57 5.63 -22.69
N SER A 308 -9.00 5.48 -21.50
CA SER A 308 -9.53 4.60 -20.45
C SER A 308 -10.77 5.20 -19.78
N ARG A 309 -11.70 4.32 -19.38
CA ARG A 309 -12.94 4.67 -18.68
C ARG A 309 -12.92 4.09 -17.27
N TYR A 310 -13.25 4.89 -16.26
CA TYR A 310 -13.35 4.46 -14.87
C TYR A 310 -14.81 4.38 -14.42
N TYR A 311 -15.29 3.18 -14.13
CA TYR A 311 -16.63 2.93 -13.63
C TYR A 311 -16.57 2.60 -12.14
N SER A 312 -17.41 3.26 -11.33
CA SER A 312 -17.46 3.02 -9.89
C SER A 312 -18.88 2.90 -9.36
N ASP A 313 -19.12 1.76 -8.70
CA ASP A 313 -20.32 1.47 -7.91
C ASP A 313 -20.03 1.64 -6.42
N ASN A 314 -19.39 2.75 -6.04
CA ASN A 314 -19.02 3.02 -4.66
C ASN A 314 -20.26 3.01 -3.73
N PRO A 315 -20.33 2.09 -2.74
CA PRO A 315 -21.53 1.93 -1.92
C PRO A 315 -21.94 3.18 -1.15
N VAL A 316 -20.97 4.02 -0.75
CA VAL A 316 -21.25 5.26 -0.02
C VAL A 316 -22.07 6.21 -0.88
N LEU A 317 -21.68 6.43 -2.14
CA LEU A 317 -22.45 7.27 -3.07
C LEU A 317 -23.76 6.61 -3.50
N ASN A 318 -23.72 5.30 -3.71
CA ASN A 318 -24.88 4.53 -4.15
C ASN A 318 -26.03 4.58 -3.13
N SER A 319 -25.71 4.73 -1.84
CA SER A 319 -26.69 4.90 -0.77
C SER A 319 -27.24 6.32 -0.64
N ILE A 320 -26.63 7.36 -1.24
CA ILE A 320 -27.11 8.74 -1.15
C ILE A 320 -28.17 9.00 -2.24
N ALA A 321 -29.38 9.40 -1.82
CA ALA A 321 -30.49 9.62 -2.76
C ALA A 321 -30.45 10.97 -3.47
N ASP A 322 -30.04 12.04 -2.77
CA ASP A 322 -30.04 13.40 -3.29
C ASP A 322 -28.66 13.78 -3.84
N TRP A 323 -28.67 14.23 -5.09
CA TRP A 323 -27.51 14.72 -5.81
C TRP A 323 -26.81 15.88 -5.11
N SER A 324 -27.53 16.74 -4.39
CA SER A 324 -26.95 17.90 -3.69
C SER A 324 -25.84 17.52 -2.69
N TYR A 325 -25.88 16.30 -2.14
CA TYR A 325 -24.85 15.76 -1.26
C TYR A 325 -23.75 14.96 -2.00
N VAL A 326 -24.04 14.45 -3.19
CA VAL A 326 -23.08 13.71 -4.02
C VAL A 326 -22.19 14.67 -4.81
N GLN A 327 -22.79 15.73 -5.35
CA GLN A 327 -22.16 16.74 -6.20
C GLN A 327 -20.83 17.27 -5.63
N PRO A 328 -20.77 17.80 -4.38
CA PRO A 328 -19.52 18.36 -3.87
C PRO A 328 -18.43 17.30 -3.68
N ILE A 329 -18.79 16.03 -3.42
CA ILE A 329 -17.82 14.95 -3.28
C ILE A 329 -17.09 14.73 -4.60
N ILE A 330 -17.84 14.72 -5.69
CA ILE A 330 -17.28 14.46 -7.01
C ILE A 330 -16.62 15.70 -7.61
N GLU A 331 -17.20 16.89 -7.44
CA GLU A 331 -16.55 18.15 -7.86
C GLU A 331 -15.17 18.28 -7.21
N ASN A 332 -15.03 17.96 -5.92
CA ASN A 332 -13.72 17.94 -5.28
C ASN A 332 -12.78 16.91 -5.91
N LEU A 333 -13.27 15.76 -6.36
CA LEU A 333 -12.46 14.74 -7.05
C LEU A 333 -12.01 15.19 -8.45
N GLU A 334 -12.86 15.96 -9.14
CA GLU A 334 -12.57 16.58 -10.45
C GLU A 334 -11.63 17.78 -10.35
N GLU A 335 -11.79 18.60 -9.31
CA GLU A 335 -11.00 19.80 -9.03
C GLU A 335 -9.67 19.44 -8.37
N ALA A 336 -9.62 18.35 -7.60
CA ALA A 336 -8.40 17.85 -7.03
C ALA A 336 -7.38 17.54 -8.14
N TYR A 337 -6.19 18.10 -7.92
CA TYR A 337 -4.99 17.92 -8.73
C TYR A 337 -4.90 18.76 -10.03
N SER A 338 -4.79 20.08 -9.79
CA SER A 338 -4.20 21.12 -10.65
C SER A 338 -5.06 21.70 -11.79
N THR A 339 -4.79 22.96 -12.08
CA THR A 339 -5.37 23.74 -13.20
C THR A 339 -4.88 23.27 -14.58
N ASP A 340 -3.87 22.39 -14.65
CA ASP A 340 -3.16 22.04 -15.89
C ASP A 340 -3.56 20.67 -16.48
N HIS A 341 -4.64 20.04 -15.99
CA HIS A 341 -5.29 18.82 -16.55
C HIS A 341 -4.42 17.54 -16.61
N THR A 342 -3.09 17.62 -16.54
CA THR A 342 -2.14 16.50 -16.66
C THR A 342 -2.04 15.65 -15.39
N ALA A 343 -2.47 16.21 -14.26
CA ALA A 343 -2.19 15.73 -12.92
C ALA A 343 -3.38 15.15 -12.17
N LYS A 344 -4.56 15.14 -12.78
CA LYS A 344 -5.81 14.65 -12.21
C LYS A 344 -5.84 13.13 -12.18
N ILE A 345 -6.77 12.57 -11.40
CA ILE A 345 -7.25 11.18 -11.63
C ILE A 345 -7.59 10.97 -13.10
N THR A 346 -8.01 12.06 -13.76
CA THR A 346 -8.35 12.15 -15.18
C THR A 346 -7.18 12.41 -16.15
N GLY A 347 -5.94 12.26 -15.66
CA GLY A 347 -4.72 12.61 -16.39
C GLY A 347 -3.71 11.45 -16.48
N SER A 348 -2.43 11.78 -16.58
CA SER A 348 -1.33 10.81 -16.73
C SER A 348 -0.92 10.13 -15.42
N VAL A 349 -1.64 10.39 -14.34
CA VAL A 349 -1.36 9.84 -13.00
C VAL A 349 -1.34 8.32 -12.99
N TYR A 350 -2.22 7.69 -13.79
CA TYR A 350 -2.30 6.24 -13.95
C TYR A 350 -1.81 5.76 -15.32
N ARG A 351 -1.02 6.60 -16.00
CA ARG A 351 -0.29 6.23 -17.20
C ARG A 351 1.05 5.59 -16.80
N TYR A 352 1.18 4.31 -17.09
CA TYR A 352 2.37 3.51 -16.81
C TYR A 352 2.47 2.36 -17.82
N ARG A 353 3.67 1.79 -17.96
CA ARG A 353 3.84 0.54 -18.70
C ARG A 353 3.74 -0.65 -17.73
N PRO A 354 2.82 -1.61 -17.94
CA PRO A 354 2.78 -2.81 -17.13
C PRO A 354 4.10 -3.57 -17.21
N PHE A 355 4.54 -4.11 -16.07
CA PHE A 355 5.85 -4.72 -15.96
C PHE A 355 5.91 -5.68 -14.78
N LYS A 356 6.94 -6.52 -14.81
CA LYS A 356 7.37 -7.33 -13.69
C LYS A 356 8.90 -7.33 -13.64
N ALA A 357 9.48 -7.05 -12.48
CA ALA A 357 10.92 -7.06 -12.30
C ALA A 357 11.33 -7.74 -11.00
N SER A 358 12.44 -8.48 -11.03
CA SER A 358 13.13 -8.97 -9.84
C SER A 358 14.38 -8.10 -9.59
N ILE A 359 14.32 -7.29 -8.54
CA ILE A 359 15.41 -6.41 -8.12
C ILE A 359 16.10 -6.99 -6.89
N PHE A 360 17.42 -7.11 -6.97
CA PHE A 360 18.20 -7.67 -5.87
C PHE A 360 18.37 -6.64 -4.76
N ASN A 361 18.02 -7.03 -3.53
CA ASN A 361 18.34 -6.35 -2.29
C ASN A 361 17.81 -4.92 -2.11
N ARG A 362 16.81 -4.50 -2.90
CA ARG A 362 16.18 -3.17 -2.84
C ARG A 362 14.87 -3.20 -2.05
N TRP A 363 14.92 -3.71 -0.83
CA TRP A 363 13.75 -3.85 0.05
C TRP A 363 13.15 -2.51 0.48
N TRP A 364 13.79 -1.38 0.18
CA TRP A 364 13.26 -0.04 0.40
C TRP A 364 12.30 0.44 -0.69
N VAL A 365 12.28 -0.18 -1.88
CA VAL A 365 11.31 0.15 -2.95
C VAL A 365 9.92 -0.28 -2.51
N GLN A 366 8.99 0.65 -2.33
CA GLN A 366 7.66 0.38 -1.79
C GLN A 366 6.59 0.37 -2.90
N VAL A 367 5.41 -0.17 -2.58
CA VAL A 367 4.25 0.05 -3.46
C VAL A 367 3.87 1.53 -3.47
N GLY A 368 3.36 1.99 -4.61
CA GLY A 368 3.08 3.40 -4.88
C GLY A 368 4.28 4.20 -5.40
N ASP A 369 5.48 3.62 -5.42
CA ASP A 369 6.66 4.29 -5.96
C ASP A 369 6.67 4.28 -7.48
N ARG A 370 7.06 5.40 -8.09
CA ARG A 370 7.33 5.49 -9.52
C ARG A 370 8.77 5.12 -9.78
N ILE A 371 8.97 4.24 -10.74
CA ILE A 371 10.30 3.73 -11.10
C ILE A 371 10.58 3.87 -12.58
N ARG A 372 11.88 3.89 -12.92
CA ARG A 372 12.38 3.76 -14.28
C ARG A 372 13.43 2.65 -14.32
N LEU A 373 13.23 1.69 -15.20
CA LEU A 373 14.13 0.56 -15.44
C LEU A 373 14.70 0.69 -16.87
N PRO A 374 16.02 0.74 -17.09
CA PRO A 374 16.58 0.71 -18.45
C PRO A 374 16.28 -0.65 -19.09
N THR A 375 16.21 -0.74 -20.41
CA THR A 375 16.08 -2.03 -21.10
C THR A 375 17.18 -2.21 -22.15
N ASN A 376 17.34 -3.44 -22.65
CA ASN A 376 18.23 -3.74 -23.77
C ASN A 376 17.52 -3.60 -25.13
N ASP A 377 16.23 -3.24 -25.14
CA ASP A 377 15.45 -3.00 -26.34
C ASP A 377 15.73 -1.57 -26.86
N PRO A 378 16.25 -1.42 -28.09
CA PRO A 378 16.50 -0.11 -28.67
C PRO A 378 15.22 0.70 -28.94
N GLU A 379 14.06 0.06 -29.10
CA GLU A 379 12.77 0.73 -29.30
C GLU A 379 12.14 1.19 -27.97
N VAL A 380 12.41 0.47 -26.88
CA VAL A 380 11.93 0.78 -25.52
C VAL A 380 13.13 0.90 -24.58
N PRO A 381 13.93 1.98 -24.66
CA PRO A 381 15.18 2.09 -23.89
C PRO A 381 14.98 2.11 -22.37
N PHE A 382 13.76 2.41 -21.92
CA PHE A 382 13.37 2.33 -20.52
C PHE A 382 11.89 1.99 -20.35
N VAL A 383 11.57 1.33 -19.24
CA VAL A 383 10.22 1.13 -18.71
C VAL A 383 10.01 2.07 -17.54
N GLU A 384 9.06 2.99 -17.69
CA GLU A 384 8.55 3.82 -16.59
C GLU A 384 7.23 3.26 -16.08
N SER A 385 7.17 3.00 -14.79
CA SER A 385 5.99 2.41 -14.18
C SER A 385 5.78 2.79 -12.72
N ILE A 386 4.70 2.29 -12.13
CA ILE A 386 4.34 2.44 -10.71
C ILE A 386 4.36 1.05 -10.08
N VAL A 387 4.96 0.88 -8.91
CA VAL A 387 4.91 -0.40 -8.20
C VAL A 387 3.51 -0.59 -7.59
N LEU A 388 2.68 -1.47 -8.16
CA LEU A 388 1.35 -1.77 -7.62
C LEU A 388 1.38 -2.91 -6.60
N SER A 389 2.28 -3.87 -6.80
CA SER A 389 2.53 -4.96 -5.88
C SER A 389 4.02 -5.23 -5.71
N ARG A 390 4.39 -5.70 -4.52
CA ARG A 390 5.76 -6.06 -4.14
C ARG A 390 5.76 -7.36 -3.35
N LYS A 391 6.75 -8.20 -3.60
CA LYS A 391 7.06 -9.38 -2.81
C LYS A 391 8.52 -9.43 -2.42
N ILE A 392 8.82 -9.40 -1.12
CA ILE A 392 10.16 -9.64 -0.58
C ILE A 392 10.29 -11.13 -0.25
N LYS A 393 11.36 -11.77 -0.72
CA LYS A 393 11.70 -13.17 -0.42
C LYS A 393 13.10 -13.31 0.12
N GLY A 394 13.28 -14.33 0.95
CA GLY A 394 14.59 -14.75 1.42
C GLY A 394 15.04 -14.09 2.71
N MET A 395 16.19 -14.53 3.23
CA MET A 395 16.75 -14.00 4.49
C MET A 395 18.22 -13.62 4.37
N TYR A 396 19.01 -14.38 3.61
CA TYR A 396 20.44 -14.14 3.42
C TYR A 396 20.75 -13.45 2.08
N GLY A 397 19.76 -13.36 1.19
CA GLY A 397 19.81 -12.60 -0.06
C GLY A 397 18.40 -12.15 -0.45
N LEU A 398 18.00 -10.97 0.01
CA LEU A 398 16.65 -10.47 -0.23
C LEU A 398 16.40 -10.28 -1.73
N THR A 399 15.47 -11.04 -2.26
CA THR A 399 14.94 -10.82 -3.61
C THR A 399 13.66 -10.02 -3.48
N VAL A 400 13.55 -8.94 -4.25
CA VAL A 400 12.34 -8.11 -4.27
C VAL A 400 11.73 -8.21 -5.66
N GLU A 401 10.58 -8.85 -5.75
CA GLU A 401 9.77 -8.88 -6.96
C GLU A 401 8.81 -7.68 -6.89
N ILE A 402 8.80 -6.87 -7.95
CA ILE A 402 7.92 -5.71 -8.11
C ILE A 402 7.13 -5.86 -9.40
N GLU A 403 5.87 -5.44 -9.37
CA GLU A 403 4.97 -5.65 -10.49
C GLU A 403 3.90 -4.54 -10.58
N ALA A 404 3.51 -4.24 -11.81
CA ALA A 404 2.33 -3.47 -12.15
C ALA A 404 1.61 -4.19 -13.27
N LYS A 405 0.42 -4.74 -12.98
CA LYS A 405 -0.48 -5.25 -14.01
C LYS A 405 -1.22 -4.10 -14.65
N GLY A 406 -1.67 -4.28 -15.88
CA GLY A 406 -2.47 -3.28 -16.57
C GLY A 406 -3.23 -3.85 -17.76
N VAL A 407 -4.11 -3.02 -18.30
CA VAL A 407 -4.68 -3.17 -19.64
C VAL A 407 -4.43 -1.88 -20.41
N GLU A 408 -4.30 -1.95 -21.74
CA GLU A 408 -4.03 -0.74 -22.53
C GLU A 408 -5.14 0.30 -22.36
N ILE A 409 -6.40 -0.14 -22.39
CA ILE A 409 -7.58 0.71 -22.24
C ILE A 409 -8.53 0.02 -21.28
N MET A 410 -8.85 0.68 -20.16
CA MET A 410 -9.80 0.18 -19.18
C MET A 410 -11.25 0.46 -19.59
N GLY A 411 -12.17 -0.41 -19.18
CA GLY A 411 -13.61 -0.18 -19.38
C GLY A 411 -14.05 -0.29 -20.84
N LYS A 412 -13.37 -1.14 -21.63
CA LYS A 412 -13.69 -1.43 -23.05
C LYS A 412 -15.00 -2.21 -23.24
N GLU A 413 -15.54 -2.82 -22.19
CA GLU A 413 -16.83 -3.52 -22.20
C GLU A 413 -17.83 -2.72 -21.36
N ASN A 414 -18.72 -1.96 -22.00
CA ASN A 414 -20.07 -1.57 -21.52
C ASN A 414 -20.71 -0.46 -22.38
N ASP A 415 -20.58 -0.52 -23.71
CA ASP A 415 -21.31 0.43 -24.58
C ASP A 415 -22.84 0.20 -24.56
N GLU A 416 -23.33 -0.92 -24.01
CA GLU A 416 -24.77 -1.20 -23.88
C GLU A 416 -25.44 -0.46 -22.68
N GLU A 417 -24.69 0.07 -21.71
CA GLU A 417 -25.26 0.74 -20.52
C GLU A 417 -25.15 2.28 -20.55
N ILE A 418 -24.65 2.87 -21.63
CA ILE A 418 -24.38 4.33 -21.71
C ILE A 418 -25.66 5.15 -22.00
N ASN A 419 -26.79 4.50 -22.32
CA ASN A 419 -28.01 5.17 -22.79
C ASN A 419 -29.22 5.17 -21.82
N GLU A 420 -29.05 4.91 -20.51
CA GLU A 420 -30.13 5.07 -19.52
C GLU A 420 -29.89 6.17 -18.48
#